data_AF-A0A3M1NKL7-F1
#
_entry.id   AF-A0A3M1NKL7-F1
#
_cell.length_a   1.000
_cell.length_b   1.000
_cell.length_c   1.000
_cell.angle_alpha   90.00
_cell.angle_beta   90.00
_cell.angle_gamma   90.00
#
_symmetry.space_group_name_H-M   'P 1'
#
loop_
_entity.id
_entity.type
_entity.pdbx_description
1 polymer ?
#
loop_
_entity_poly.entity_id
_entity_poly.type
_entity_poly.pdbx_seq_one_letter_code
_entity_poly.pdbx_strand_id
1 'polypeptide(L)'
;MPKLTYLGHSAFLLEGSNATLVIDPFLTDNPLAKTKPSDIRADYVLITHGHGDHLGDSIQIAKNNNATIISTFEMVNYCMAKGANGHPMHIGGAYNFPFGRVKLTIAHHGSSTPDGAYMGQPSGMLITMDGKTLYHAGDTALFYDMKLIGEMNKIDVACLPIGDNFTMGIDDAVKATEFLNPQLVIPMHYKTFEVIDVNPNEFVEKASAKGFKARIMEVNETIEF
;
A
#
# COMPACT_ATOMS: atom_id res chain seq x y z
N MET A 1 -7.78 -18.42 1.98
CA MET A 1 -7.92 -17.03 2.47
C MET A 1 -6.58 -16.38 2.29
N PRO A 2 -6.51 -15.15 1.77
CA PRO A 2 -5.25 -14.45 1.60
C PRO A 2 -4.59 -14.18 2.95
N LYS A 3 -3.26 -14.12 2.94
CA LYS A 3 -2.42 -13.73 4.08
C LYS A 3 -1.82 -12.36 3.82
N LEU A 4 -1.88 -11.49 4.82
CA LEU A 4 -1.24 -10.17 4.79
C LEU A 4 -0.14 -10.14 5.83
N THR A 5 1.09 -9.86 5.39
CA THR A 5 2.25 -9.68 6.26
C THR A 5 2.71 -8.23 6.21
N TYR A 6 2.87 -7.60 7.37
CA TYR A 6 3.39 -6.23 7.44
C TYR A 6 4.92 -6.23 7.44
N LEU A 7 5.55 -5.55 6.49
CA LEU A 7 7.01 -5.51 6.33
C LEU A 7 7.63 -4.23 6.91
N GLY A 8 6.80 -3.29 7.37
CA GLY A 8 7.21 -2.01 7.93
C GLY A 8 6.90 -0.83 7.01
N HIS A 9 6.71 0.35 7.59
CA HIS A 9 6.34 1.58 6.88
C HIS A 9 5.04 1.43 6.08
N SER A 10 5.10 1.41 4.74
CA SER A 10 3.97 1.15 3.83
C SER A 10 4.10 -0.22 3.13
N ALA A 11 5.11 -1.02 3.49
CA ALA A 11 5.40 -2.28 2.81
C ALA A 11 4.55 -3.44 3.34
N PHE A 12 3.90 -4.17 2.43
CA PHE A 12 3.11 -5.35 2.76
C PHE A 12 3.38 -6.49 1.77
N LEU A 13 3.39 -7.73 2.28
CA LEU A 13 3.35 -8.94 1.47
C LEU A 13 1.93 -9.52 1.52
N LEU A 14 1.31 -9.71 0.35
CA LEU A 14 -0.02 -10.30 0.21
C LEU A 14 0.08 -11.62 -0.54
N GLU A 15 -0.15 -12.72 0.16
CA GLU A 15 -0.08 -14.07 -0.39
C GLU A 15 -1.49 -14.61 -0.59
N GLY A 16 -1.83 -14.99 -1.82
CA GLY A 16 -3.07 -15.68 -2.14
C GLY A 16 -2.83 -17.09 -2.66
N SER A 17 -3.89 -17.73 -3.11
CA SER A 17 -3.84 -19.12 -3.58
C SER A 17 -3.03 -19.29 -4.87
N ASN A 18 -2.94 -18.24 -5.70
CA ASN A 18 -2.36 -18.31 -7.04
C ASN A 18 -1.15 -17.39 -7.27
N ALA A 19 -0.88 -16.46 -6.36
CA ALA A 19 0.24 -15.53 -6.50
C ALA A 19 0.61 -14.88 -5.16
N THR A 20 1.84 -14.40 -5.09
CA THR A 20 2.33 -13.51 -4.04
C THR A 20 2.61 -12.12 -4.60
N LEU A 21 2.11 -11.10 -3.91
CA LEU A 21 2.26 -9.70 -4.25
C LEU A 21 3.07 -9.02 -3.14
N VAL A 22 4.00 -8.15 -3.50
CA VAL A 22 4.59 -7.20 -2.55
C VAL A 22 4.19 -5.78 -2.93
N ILE A 23 3.76 -4.98 -1.96
CA ILE A 23 3.28 -3.62 -2.13
C ILE A 23 4.29 -2.67 -1.47
N ASP A 24 4.67 -1.60 -2.17
CA ASP A 24 5.57 -0.54 -1.72
C ASP A 24 6.81 -1.05 -0.94
N PRO A 25 7.65 -1.94 -1.52
CA PRO A 25 8.71 -2.63 -0.80
C PRO A 25 9.93 -1.74 -0.50
N PHE A 26 9.77 -0.77 0.39
CA PHE A 26 10.87 -0.02 1.00
C PHE A 26 11.48 -0.82 2.16
N LEU A 27 12.60 -1.50 1.91
CA LEU A 27 13.22 -2.42 2.86
C LEU A 27 14.68 -2.04 3.18
N THR A 28 15.50 -1.71 2.19
CA THR A 28 16.95 -1.51 2.39
C THR A 28 17.27 -0.37 3.37
N ASP A 29 16.64 0.79 3.22
CA ASP A 29 16.88 1.96 4.08
C ASP A 29 15.77 2.17 5.11
N ASN A 30 14.90 1.18 5.29
CA ASN A 30 13.79 1.23 6.24
C ASN A 30 14.27 0.76 7.62
N PRO A 31 14.35 1.63 8.65
CA PRO A 31 14.85 1.25 9.97
C PRO A 31 13.92 0.27 10.71
N LEU A 32 12.66 0.15 10.29
CA LEU A 32 11.72 -0.82 10.85
C LEU A 32 11.82 -2.20 10.19
N ALA A 33 12.29 -2.26 8.94
CA ALA A 33 12.29 -3.49 8.16
C ALA A 33 13.23 -4.54 8.76
N LYS A 34 12.70 -5.75 8.92
CA LYS A 34 13.46 -6.93 9.38
C LYS A 34 13.76 -7.91 8.24
N THR A 35 13.14 -7.70 7.09
CA THR A 35 13.21 -8.58 5.92
C THR A 35 14.04 -7.89 4.84
N LYS A 36 14.96 -8.63 4.21
CA LYS A 36 15.80 -8.07 3.14
C LYS A 36 15.10 -8.22 1.79
N PRO A 37 15.38 -7.33 0.81
CA PRO A 37 14.86 -7.49 -0.55
C PRO A 37 15.18 -8.84 -1.20
N SER A 38 16.32 -9.45 -0.84
CA SER A 38 16.73 -10.77 -1.33
C SER A 38 15.83 -11.92 -0.86
N ASP A 39 15.11 -11.71 0.24
CA ASP A 39 14.30 -12.74 0.90
C ASP A 39 12.85 -12.69 0.39
N ILE A 40 12.46 -11.63 -0.33
CA ILE A 40 11.13 -11.48 -0.91
C ILE A 40 10.97 -12.39 -2.12
N ARG A 41 9.91 -13.21 -2.08
CA ARG A 41 9.40 -14.00 -3.20
C ARG A 41 8.04 -13.44 -3.58
N ALA A 42 7.92 -12.92 -4.79
CA ALA A 42 6.70 -12.31 -5.29
C ALA A 42 6.58 -12.47 -6.81
N ASP A 43 5.37 -12.71 -7.29
CA ASP A 43 5.02 -12.76 -8.71
C ASP A 43 4.72 -11.36 -9.26
N TYR A 44 4.29 -10.44 -8.37
CA TYR A 44 3.98 -9.05 -8.70
C TYR A 44 4.53 -8.09 -7.64
N VAL A 45 4.92 -6.91 -8.11
CA VAL A 45 5.34 -5.78 -7.27
C VAL A 45 4.42 -4.61 -7.54
N LEU A 46 3.71 -4.13 -6.54
CA LEU A 46 2.74 -3.04 -6.65
C LEU A 46 3.35 -1.78 -6.05
N ILE A 47 3.27 -0.67 -6.77
CA ILE A 47 3.89 0.60 -6.35
C ILE A 47 2.87 1.73 -6.42
N THR A 48 2.59 2.38 -5.28
CA THR A 48 1.58 3.44 -5.18
C THR A 48 2.02 4.74 -5.84
N HIS A 49 3.28 5.12 -5.64
CA HIS A 49 3.87 6.34 -6.19
C HIS A 49 5.41 6.31 -6.17
N GLY A 50 6.04 7.36 -6.71
CA GLY A 50 7.47 7.39 -7.02
C GLY A 50 8.44 7.75 -5.88
N HIS A 51 7.97 8.12 -4.68
CA HIS A 51 8.87 8.49 -3.59
C HIS A 51 9.71 7.28 -3.13
N GLY A 52 10.91 7.56 -2.62
CA GLY A 52 11.91 6.52 -2.33
C GLY A 52 11.48 5.49 -1.27
N ASP A 53 10.66 5.93 -0.32
CA ASP A 53 10.03 5.15 0.75
C ASP A 53 8.82 4.31 0.29
N HIS A 54 8.49 4.32 -1.00
CA HIS A 54 7.48 3.46 -1.63
C HIS A 54 8.04 2.69 -2.83
N LEU A 55 8.71 3.39 -3.76
CA LEU A 55 9.42 2.76 -4.86
C LEU A 55 10.47 1.77 -4.33
N GLY A 56 11.24 2.17 -3.32
CA GLY A 56 12.14 1.31 -2.56
C GLY A 56 12.94 0.32 -3.41
N ASP A 57 12.85 -0.94 -3.03
CA ASP A 57 13.58 -2.06 -3.64
C ASP A 57 12.81 -2.71 -4.80
N SER A 58 11.73 -2.10 -5.29
CA SER A 58 10.78 -2.69 -6.25
C SER A 58 11.46 -3.26 -7.49
N ILE A 59 12.37 -2.48 -8.10
CA ILE A 59 13.06 -2.89 -9.33
C ILE A 59 13.97 -4.09 -9.06
N GLN A 60 14.67 -4.10 -7.93
CA GLN A 60 15.56 -5.19 -7.55
C GLN A 60 14.77 -6.47 -7.28
N ILE A 61 13.68 -6.36 -6.52
CA ILE A 61 12.79 -7.50 -6.20
C ILE A 61 12.15 -8.05 -7.48
N ALA A 62 11.67 -7.17 -8.37
CA ALA A 62 11.07 -7.57 -9.63
C ALA A 62 12.04 -8.38 -10.49
N LYS A 63 13.28 -7.92 -10.63
CA LYS A 63 14.31 -8.63 -11.39
C LYS A 63 14.70 -9.97 -10.76
N ASN A 64 14.81 -10.03 -9.44
CA ASN A 64 15.19 -11.24 -8.71
C ASN A 64 14.14 -12.36 -8.82
N ASN A 65 12.87 -12.00 -8.99
CA ASN A 65 11.76 -12.95 -9.02
C ASN A 65 11.13 -13.09 -10.41
N ASN A 66 11.62 -12.36 -11.42
CA ASN A 66 10.94 -12.20 -12.71
C ASN A 66 9.49 -11.70 -12.53
N ALA A 67 9.25 -10.87 -11.51
CA ALA A 67 7.94 -10.37 -11.16
C ALA A 67 7.48 -9.26 -12.11
N THR A 68 6.16 -9.07 -12.23
CA THR A 68 5.58 -7.96 -12.98
C THR A 68 5.30 -6.77 -12.06
N ILE A 69 5.85 -5.61 -12.38
CA ILE A 69 5.52 -4.36 -11.68
C ILE A 69 4.15 -3.85 -12.15
N ILE A 70 3.28 -3.50 -11.21
CA ILE A 70 1.97 -2.89 -11.45
C ILE A 70 1.96 -1.51 -10.79
N SER A 71 1.79 -0.46 -11.59
CA SER A 71 1.70 0.92 -11.11
C SER A 71 1.12 1.81 -12.22
N THR A 72 1.21 3.13 -12.06
CA THR A 72 0.88 4.11 -13.11
C THR A 72 1.80 3.98 -14.32
N PHE A 73 1.37 4.50 -15.47
CA PHE A 73 2.08 4.40 -16.74
C PHE A 73 3.53 4.91 -16.66
N GLU A 74 3.74 6.09 -16.09
CA GLU A 74 5.05 6.72 -15.92
C GLU A 74 5.97 5.88 -15.03
N MET A 75 5.45 5.41 -13.90
CA MET A 75 6.17 4.55 -12.96
C MET A 75 6.63 3.26 -13.62
N VAL A 76 5.72 2.56 -14.31
CA VAL A 76 6.05 1.31 -14.98
C VAL A 76 7.09 1.52 -16.07
N ASN A 77 6.95 2.58 -16.89
CA ASN A 77 7.94 2.90 -17.91
C ASN A 77 9.31 3.20 -17.32
N TYR A 78 9.37 3.94 -16.20
CA TYR A 78 10.62 4.19 -15.48
C TYR A 78 11.28 2.89 -15.00
N CYS A 79 10.50 1.97 -14.42
CA CYS A 79 11.01 0.68 -13.98
C CYS A 79 11.45 -0.21 -15.16
N MET A 80 10.70 -0.22 -16.26
CA MET A 80 11.04 -0.96 -17.48
C MET A 80 12.32 -0.45 -18.13
N ALA A 81 12.54 0.87 -18.13
CA ALA A 81 13.79 1.46 -18.60
C ALA A 81 15.02 1.01 -17.77
N LYS A 82 14.81 0.50 -16.56
CA LYS A 82 15.84 -0.09 -15.68
C LYS A 82 15.88 -1.63 -15.72
N GLY A 83 15.14 -2.23 -16.65
CA GLY A 83 15.19 -3.67 -16.96
C GLY A 83 14.26 -4.54 -16.12
N ALA A 84 13.20 -3.97 -15.52
CA ALA A 84 12.12 -4.75 -14.91
C ALA A 84 10.99 -5.04 -15.93
N ASN A 85 10.15 -6.04 -15.65
CA ASN A 85 8.89 -6.24 -16.36
C ASN A 85 7.80 -5.40 -15.71
N GLY A 86 6.79 -4.98 -16.47
CA GLY A 86 5.66 -4.26 -15.89
C GLY A 86 4.40 -4.24 -16.73
N HIS A 87 3.30 -3.91 -16.04
CA HIS A 87 1.97 -3.74 -16.58
C HIS A 87 1.47 -2.34 -16.18
N PRO A 88 1.52 -1.35 -17.10
CA PRO A 88 1.09 0.00 -16.80
C PRO A 88 -0.43 0.09 -16.65
N MET A 89 -0.86 0.80 -15.63
CA MET A 89 -2.26 1.19 -15.39
C MET A 89 -2.33 2.71 -15.20
N HIS A 90 -3.49 3.24 -14.84
CA HIS A 90 -3.60 4.61 -14.33
C HIS A 90 -4.79 4.73 -13.38
N ILE A 91 -4.85 5.84 -12.63
CA ILE A 91 -5.90 6.15 -11.65
C ILE A 91 -7.30 5.96 -12.26
N GLY A 92 -8.17 5.27 -11.51
CA GLY A 92 -9.53 4.90 -11.92
C GLY A 92 -9.60 3.64 -12.78
N GLY A 93 -8.50 3.32 -13.46
CA GLY A 93 -8.33 2.12 -14.26
C GLY A 93 -8.22 0.86 -13.42
N ALA A 94 -8.61 -0.26 -14.01
CA ALA A 94 -8.60 -1.54 -13.36
C ALA A 94 -8.41 -2.70 -14.32
N TYR A 95 -7.81 -3.78 -13.83
CA TYR A 95 -7.46 -4.93 -14.65
C TYR A 95 -7.61 -6.25 -13.89
N ASN A 96 -8.04 -7.30 -14.61
CA ASN A 96 -8.13 -8.67 -14.08
C ASN A 96 -6.84 -9.42 -14.46
N PHE A 97 -5.99 -9.65 -13.45
CA PHE A 97 -4.81 -10.49 -13.53
C PHE A 97 -5.16 -11.96 -13.25
N PRO A 98 -4.27 -12.91 -13.55
CA PRO A 98 -4.50 -14.32 -13.23
C PRO A 98 -4.78 -14.60 -11.74
N PHE A 99 -4.25 -13.79 -10.83
CA PHE A 99 -4.45 -13.94 -9.39
C PHE A 99 -5.74 -13.27 -8.87
N GLY A 100 -6.32 -12.34 -9.63
CA GLY A 100 -7.35 -11.45 -9.09
C GLY A 100 -7.45 -10.13 -9.83
N ARG A 101 -7.91 -9.08 -9.14
CA ARG A 101 -8.22 -7.80 -9.75
C ARG A 101 -7.56 -6.66 -9.02
N VAL A 102 -6.91 -5.75 -9.76
CA VAL A 102 -6.34 -4.51 -9.20
C VAL A 102 -7.08 -3.31 -9.80
N LYS A 103 -7.37 -2.31 -8.97
CA LYS A 103 -7.84 -0.98 -9.39
C LYS A 103 -6.99 0.08 -8.72
N LEU A 104 -6.44 1.01 -9.49
CA LEU A 104 -5.78 2.18 -8.95
C LEU A 104 -6.83 3.21 -8.55
N THR A 105 -6.78 3.70 -7.31
CA THR A 105 -7.68 4.72 -6.78
C THR A 105 -6.96 6.07 -6.73
N ILE A 106 -7.75 7.14 -6.59
CA ILE A 106 -7.20 8.46 -6.33
C ILE A 106 -6.41 8.44 -5.01
N ALA A 107 -5.32 9.18 -4.98
CA ALA A 107 -4.61 9.62 -3.78
C ALA A 107 -4.21 11.09 -3.97
N HIS A 108 -4.19 11.87 -2.89
CA HIS A 108 -3.72 13.26 -2.93
C HIS A 108 -2.32 13.34 -2.31
N HIS A 109 -1.30 13.31 -3.16
CA HIS A 109 0.11 13.32 -2.77
C HIS A 109 1.02 13.75 -3.95
N GLY A 110 2.34 13.69 -3.77
CA GLY A 110 3.33 13.80 -4.85
C GLY A 110 3.67 12.44 -5.48
N SER A 111 4.30 12.46 -6.67
CA SER A 111 4.92 11.27 -7.25
C SER A 111 6.12 11.68 -8.10
N SER A 112 7.30 11.64 -7.48
CA SER A 112 8.58 11.82 -8.15
C SER A 112 9.62 10.93 -7.51
N THR A 113 10.65 10.54 -8.25
CA THR A 113 11.82 9.90 -7.65
C THR A 113 12.61 10.89 -6.77
N PRO A 114 13.51 10.41 -5.90
CA PRO A 114 14.36 11.28 -5.07
C PRO A 114 15.24 12.27 -5.87
N ASP A 115 15.61 11.91 -7.11
CA ASP A 115 16.35 12.78 -8.05
C ASP A 115 15.43 13.70 -8.87
N GLY A 116 14.12 13.72 -8.58
CA GLY A 116 13.15 14.66 -9.13
C GLY A 116 12.53 14.25 -10.47
N ALA A 117 12.71 13.01 -10.93
CA ALA A 117 12.06 12.54 -12.14
C ALA A 117 10.55 12.37 -11.91
N TYR A 118 9.73 12.85 -12.85
CA TYR A 118 8.27 12.76 -12.77
C TYR A 118 7.80 11.31 -12.89
N MET A 119 6.99 10.86 -11.93
CA MET A 119 6.51 9.48 -11.79
C MET A 119 4.98 9.38 -11.89
N GLY A 120 4.35 10.23 -12.69
CA GLY A 120 2.89 10.20 -12.84
C GLY A 120 2.17 10.80 -11.64
N GLN A 121 0.96 10.32 -11.36
CA GLN A 121 0.19 10.70 -10.18
C GLN A 121 0.27 9.59 -9.12
N PRO A 122 0.23 9.92 -7.81
CA PRO A 122 0.15 8.92 -6.76
C PRO A 122 -1.19 8.18 -6.81
N SER A 123 -1.24 6.99 -6.23
CA SER A 123 -2.46 6.19 -6.19
C SER A 123 -2.59 5.38 -4.92
N GLY A 124 -3.83 5.18 -4.49
CA GLY A 124 -4.16 4.02 -3.67
C GLY A 124 -4.48 2.82 -4.56
N MET A 125 -4.73 1.66 -3.96
CA MET A 125 -5.04 0.43 -4.68
C MET A 125 -6.11 -0.39 -3.99
N LEU A 126 -7.11 -0.83 -4.76
CA LEU A 126 -7.96 -1.95 -4.38
C LEU A 126 -7.41 -3.22 -5.04
N ILE A 127 -7.09 -4.22 -4.22
CA ILE A 127 -6.53 -5.49 -4.64
C ILE A 127 -7.49 -6.59 -4.18
N THR A 128 -8.18 -7.21 -5.13
CA THR A 128 -9.11 -8.31 -4.86
C THR A 128 -8.46 -9.63 -5.27
N MET A 129 -8.27 -10.54 -4.31
CA MET A 129 -7.73 -11.89 -4.52
C MET A 129 -8.46 -12.86 -3.61
N ASP A 130 -8.69 -14.09 -4.07
CA ASP A 130 -9.38 -15.14 -3.31
C ASP A 130 -10.75 -14.69 -2.72
N GLY A 131 -11.45 -13.82 -3.45
CA GLY A 131 -12.76 -13.28 -3.05
C GLY A 131 -12.71 -12.21 -1.95
N LYS A 132 -11.52 -11.73 -1.59
CA LYS A 132 -11.26 -10.75 -0.53
C LYS A 132 -10.59 -9.51 -1.08
N THR A 133 -10.91 -8.35 -0.53
CA THR A 133 -10.39 -7.07 -1.02
C THR A 133 -9.55 -6.35 0.05
N LEU A 134 -8.30 -6.10 -0.29
CA LEU A 134 -7.41 -5.18 0.41
C LEU A 134 -7.49 -3.80 -0.24
N TYR A 135 -7.67 -2.75 0.56
CA TYR A 135 -7.42 -1.37 0.16
C TYR A 135 -6.09 -0.91 0.75
N HIS A 136 -5.14 -0.53 -0.09
CA HIS A 136 -3.90 0.10 0.31
C HIS A 136 -3.94 1.55 -0.10
N ALA A 137 -3.99 2.49 0.84
CA ALA A 137 -4.19 3.90 0.51
C ALA A 137 -2.99 4.55 -0.19
N GLY A 138 -1.80 3.95 -0.06
CA GLY A 138 -0.55 4.66 -0.32
C GLY A 138 -0.41 5.87 0.60
N ASP A 139 0.40 6.83 0.17
CA ASP A 139 0.45 8.14 0.82
C ASP A 139 -0.64 9.04 0.27
N THR A 140 -1.44 9.59 1.16
CA THR A 140 -2.54 10.48 0.81
C THR A 140 -2.98 11.32 2.00
N ALA A 141 -3.56 12.49 1.72
CA ALA A 141 -4.44 13.20 2.65
C ALA A 141 -5.84 12.55 2.72
N LEU A 142 -6.69 13.03 3.62
CA LEU A 142 -8.13 12.73 3.64
C LEU A 142 -8.82 13.44 2.47
N PHE A 143 -9.72 12.73 1.77
CA PHE A 143 -10.54 13.30 0.70
C PHE A 143 -11.88 12.60 0.57
N TYR A 144 -12.87 13.29 -0.01
CA TYR A 144 -14.25 12.83 -0.02
C TYR A 144 -14.46 11.57 -0.86
N ASP A 145 -13.68 11.37 -1.93
CA ASP A 145 -13.81 10.18 -2.80
C ASP A 145 -13.39 8.89 -2.09
N MET A 146 -12.73 8.93 -0.93
CA MET A 146 -12.59 7.75 -0.07
C MET A 146 -13.96 7.15 0.31
N LYS A 147 -14.99 8.00 0.44
CA LYS A 147 -16.37 7.56 0.67
C LYS A 147 -16.91 6.81 -0.54
N LEU A 148 -16.66 7.32 -1.75
CA LEU A 148 -17.04 6.64 -2.98
C LEU A 148 -16.31 5.28 -3.12
N ILE A 149 -15.04 5.21 -2.72
CA ILE A 149 -14.28 3.96 -2.68
C ILE A 149 -14.97 2.94 -1.76
N GLY A 150 -15.37 3.34 -0.54
CA GLY A 150 -16.10 2.47 0.39
C GLY A 150 -17.51 2.09 -0.08
N GLU A 151 -18.28 3.03 -0.64
CA GLU A 151 -19.65 2.77 -1.12
C GLU A 151 -19.70 1.82 -2.31
N MET A 152 -18.67 1.83 -3.16
CA MET A 152 -18.62 1.01 -4.37
C MET A 152 -17.95 -0.36 -4.16
N ASN A 153 -17.30 -0.60 -3.02
CA ASN A 153 -16.49 -1.79 -2.81
C ASN A 153 -16.65 -2.33 -1.39
N LYS A 154 -16.83 -3.65 -1.27
CA LYS A 154 -16.68 -4.31 0.03
C LYS A 154 -15.20 -4.47 0.33
N ILE A 155 -14.70 -3.72 1.32
CA ILE A 155 -13.29 -3.74 1.74
C ILE A 155 -13.16 -4.65 2.98
N ASP A 156 -12.42 -5.74 2.85
CA ASP A 156 -12.16 -6.65 3.97
C ASP A 156 -11.05 -6.07 4.87
N VAL A 157 -9.97 -5.53 4.29
CA VAL A 157 -8.89 -4.87 5.03
C VAL A 157 -8.54 -3.54 4.36
N ALA A 158 -8.35 -2.48 5.14
CA ALA A 158 -7.79 -1.21 4.69
C ALA A 158 -6.48 -0.90 5.44
N CYS A 159 -5.40 -0.61 4.71
CA CYS A 159 -4.15 -0.09 5.24
C CYS A 159 -4.10 1.43 5.02
N LEU A 160 -4.06 2.21 6.11
CA LEU A 160 -4.15 3.68 6.06
C LEU A 160 -2.92 4.33 6.71
N PRO A 161 -2.29 5.33 6.06
CA PRO A 161 -1.21 6.07 6.69
C PRO A 161 -1.75 6.90 7.85
N ILE A 162 -0.99 7.01 8.94
CA ILE A 162 -1.39 7.80 10.13
C ILE A 162 -0.30 8.78 10.61
N GLY A 163 0.81 8.86 9.86
CA GLY A 163 2.05 9.52 10.28
C GLY A 163 1.99 11.04 10.37
N ASP A 164 0.89 11.67 9.91
CA ASP A 164 0.80 13.13 9.77
C ASP A 164 1.89 13.67 8.83
N ASN A 165 2.13 14.98 8.84
CA ASN A 165 3.16 15.75 8.11
C ASN A 165 3.16 15.58 6.57
N PHE A 166 3.38 14.37 6.07
CA PHE A 166 3.32 13.98 4.66
C PHE A 166 2.00 13.30 4.28
N THR A 167 1.33 12.66 5.24
CA THR A 167 0.12 11.87 5.05
C THR A 167 -0.98 12.28 6.02
N MET A 168 -2.10 11.56 6.06
CA MET A 168 -3.12 11.75 7.09
C MET A 168 -2.51 11.64 8.50
N GLY A 169 -2.89 12.56 9.38
CA GLY A 169 -2.78 12.37 10.82
C GLY A 169 -3.85 11.40 11.34
N ILE A 170 -3.77 11.05 12.63
CA ILE A 170 -4.66 10.07 13.26
C ILE A 170 -6.15 10.40 13.08
N ASP A 171 -6.56 11.65 13.32
CA ASP A 171 -7.97 12.04 13.24
C ASP A 171 -8.52 11.94 11.80
N ASP A 172 -7.71 12.34 10.83
CA ASP A 172 -8.04 12.22 9.40
C ASP A 172 -8.13 10.75 8.97
N ALA A 173 -7.22 9.90 9.44
CA ALA A 173 -7.25 8.46 9.16
C ALA A 173 -8.47 7.77 9.81
N VAL A 174 -8.89 8.21 11.00
CA VAL A 174 -10.14 7.76 11.63
C VAL A 174 -11.33 8.16 10.75
N LYS A 175 -11.33 9.38 10.21
CA LYS A 175 -12.40 9.82 9.30
C LYS A 175 -12.40 9.06 7.97
N ALA A 176 -11.21 8.79 7.41
CA ALA A 176 -11.04 7.93 6.25
C ALA A 176 -11.58 6.52 6.49
N THR A 177 -11.39 5.98 7.69
CA THR A 177 -11.97 4.68 8.10
C THR A 177 -13.50 4.71 8.02
N GLU A 178 -14.15 5.77 8.52
CA GLU A 178 -15.61 5.92 8.39
C GLU A 178 -16.07 5.95 6.94
N PHE A 179 -15.33 6.62 6.07
CA PHE A 179 -15.65 6.75 4.64
C PHE A 179 -15.48 5.42 3.89
N LEU A 180 -14.40 4.69 4.18
CA LEU A 180 -14.08 3.43 3.53
C LEU A 180 -14.93 2.27 4.06
N ASN A 181 -15.37 2.35 5.32
CA ASN A 181 -16.15 1.33 6.02
C ASN A 181 -15.58 -0.11 5.86
N PRO A 182 -14.28 -0.34 6.17
CA PRO A 182 -13.67 -1.65 6.01
C PRO A 182 -14.08 -2.61 7.13
N GLN A 183 -13.94 -3.93 6.91
CA GLN A 183 -14.15 -4.91 7.99
C GLN A 183 -13.04 -4.89 9.05
N LEU A 184 -11.82 -4.52 8.64
CA LEU A 184 -10.64 -4.31 9.49
C LEU A 184 -9.82 -3.14 8.94
N VAL A 185 -9.36 -2.24 9.80
CA VAL A 185 -8.38 -1.19 9.45
C VAL A 185 -7.05 -1.41 10.16
N ILE A 186 -5.96 -1.19 9.42
CA ILE A 186 -4.58 -1.38 9.87
C ILE A 186 -3.84 -0.06 9.62
N PRO A 187 -3.30 0.59 10.66
CA PRO A 187 -2.47 1.77 10.47
C PRO A 187 -1.13 1.37 9.84
N MET A 188 -0.59 2.26 9.00
CA MET A 188 0.74 2.16 8.38
C MET A 188 1.40 3.54 8.33
N HIS A 189 2.62 3.64 7.79
CA HIS A 189 3.36 4.91 7.61
C HIS A 189 3.44 5.74 8.92
N TYR A 190 4.02 5.13 9.96
CA TYR A 190 4.28 5.79 11.24
C TYR A 190 5.56 5.23 11.87
N LYS A 191 6.14 5.97 12.83
CA LYS A 191 7.33 5.57 13.62
C LYS A 191 8.59 5.20 12.85
N THR A 192 8.59 5.39 11.52
CA THR A 192 9.75 5.04 10.68
C THR A 192 10.81 6.14 10.77
N PHE A 193 10.37 7.40 10.85
CA PHE A 193 11.23 8.57 11.02
C PHE A 193 10.67 9.46 12.13
N GLU A 194 11.52 10.31 12.71
CA GLU A 194 11.15 11.22 13.82
C GLU A 194 9.95 12.11 13.47
N VAL A 195 9.89 12.61 12.22
CA VAL A 195 8.82 13.50 11.75
C VAL A 195 7.44 12.83 11.64
N ILE A 196 7.37 11.50 11.70
CA ILE A 196 6.13 10.71 11.67
C ILE A 196 6.02 9.79 12.91
N ASP A 197 6.66 10.16 14.03
CA ASP A 197 6.60 9.42 15.30
C ASP A 197 5.26 9.67 16.02
N VAL A 198 4.22 8.97 15.56
CA VAL A 198 2.88 8.99 16.17
C VAL A 198 2.60 7.69 16.92
N ASN A 199 1.74 7.76 17.95
CA ASN A 199 1.32 6.58 18.70
C ASN A 199 0.13 5.86 18.01
N PRO A 200 0.33 4.67 17.41
CA PRO A 200 -0.74 4.00 16.68
C PRO A 200 -1.88 3.47 17.59
N ASN A 201 -1.65 3.36 18.91
CA ASN A 201 -2.71 2.95 19.84
C ASN A 201 -3.83 4.00 19.91
N GLU A 202 -3.52 5.28 19.77
CA GLU A 202 -4.53 6.35 19.75
C GLU A 202 -5.46 6.19 18.53
N PHE A 203 -4.92 5.82 17.37
CA PHE A 203 -5.72 5.48 16.20
C PHE A 203 -6.67 4.30 16.47
N VAL A 204 -6.15 3.20 17.04
CA VAL A 204 -6.96 2.02 17.36
C VAL A 204 -8.08 2.37 18.34
N GLU A 205 -7.79 3.13 19.39
CA GLU A 205 -8.78 3.57 20.38
C GLU A 205 -9.87 4.41 19.74
N LYS A 206 -9.51 5.43 18.94
CA LYS A 206 -10.46 6.33 18.27
C LYS A 206 -11.31 5.61 17.22
N ALA A 207 -10.72 4.72 16.42
CA ALA A 207 -11.46 3.92 15.44
C ALA A 207 -12.42 2.94 16.13
N SER A 208 -11.97 2.27 17.20
CA SER A 208 -12.78 1.33 17.98
C SER A 208 -13.94 2.02 18.69
N ALA A 209 -13.73 3.23 19.20
CA ALA A 209 -14.80 4.05 19.81
C ALA A 209 -15.91 4.41 18.81
N LYS A 210 -15.63 4.36 17.50
CA LYS A 210 -16.62 4.54 16.41
C LYS A 210 -17.20 3.22 15.89
N GLY A 211 -16.85 2.08 16.51
CA GLY A 211 -17.37 0.76 16.15
C GLY A 211 -16.59 0.03 15.05
N PHE A 212 -15.43 0.54 14.64
CA PHE A 212 -14.58 -0.12 13.65
C PHE A 212 -13.60 -1.09 14.31
N LYS A 213 -13.33 -2.22 13.66
CA LYS A 213 -12.23 -3.09 14.06
C LYS A 213 -10.93 -2.49 13.56
N ALA A 214 -10.04 -2.11 14.47
CA ALA A 214 -8.71 -1.61 14.16
C ALA A 214 -7.64 -2.51 14.81
N ARG A 215 -6.53 -2.74 14.12
CA ARG A 215 -5.43 -3.58 14.63
C ARG A 215 -4.09 -3.03 14.18
N ILE A 216 -3.17 -2.89 15.13
CA ILE A 216 -1.75 -2.66 14.86
C ILE A 216 -1.12 -3.99 14.46
N MET A 217 -0.28 -3.99 13.43
CA MET A 217 0.57 -5.11 13.08
C MET A 217 2.00 -4.84 13.50
N GLU A 218 2.64 -5.83 14.10
CA GLU A 218 4.09 -5.83 14.30
C GLU A 218 4.81 -6.14 12.99
N VAL A 219 6.05 -5.67 12.83
CA VAL A 219 6.85 -6.00 11.65
C VAL A 219 7.10 -7.51 11.59
N ASN A 220 6.79 -8.10 10.42
CA ASN A 220 6.73 -9.52 10.08
C ASN A 220 5.56 -10.29 10.73
N GLU A 221 4.59 -9.61 11.34
CA GLU A 221 3.33 -10.25 11.71
C GLU A 221 2.51 -10.56 10.44
N THR A 222 1.85 -11.72 10.45
CA THR A 222 0.95 -12.17 9.38
C THR A 222 -0.46 -12.38 9.93
N ILE A 223 -1.47 -11.93 9.18
CA ILE A 223 -2.88 -12.23 9.43
C ILE A 223 -3.54 -12.90 8.22
N GLU A 224 -4.59 -13.67 8.45
CA GLU A 224 -5.52 -14.13 7.42
C GLU A 224 -6.81 -13.30 7.48
N PHE A 225 -7.41 -12.98 6.32
CA PHE A 225 -8.62 -12.16 6.25
C PHE A 225 -9.60 -12.59 5.15
#